data_AF-A0A7J9Z0E1-F1
#
_entry.id   AF-A0A7J9Z0E1-F1
#
_cell.length_a   1.000
_cell.length_b   1.000
_cell.length_c   1.000
_cell.angle_alpha   90.00
_cell.angle_beta   90.00
_cell.angle_gamma   90.00
#
_symmetry.space_group_name_H-M   'P 1'
#
loop_
_entity.id
_entity.type
_entity.pdbx_description
1 polymer ?
#
loop_
_entity_poly.entity_id
_entity_poly.type
_entity_poly.pdbx_seq_one_letter_code
_entity_poly.pdbx_strand_id
1 'polypeptide(L)' 'SNYVYYANGNKASQEFLEEDVIDDPAIYPTPAALETLYTTSPYDPRVQRVVTRLWTK' A
#
# COMPACT_ATOMS: atom_id res chain seq x y z
N SER A 1 -7.86 -10.89 6.62
CA SER A 1 -7.93 -9.96 5.49
C SER A 1 -9.21 -10.09 4.69
N ASN A 2 -9.87 -11.26 4.70
CA ASN A 2 -11.06 -11.54 3.88
C ASN A 2 -12.27 -10.62 4.11
N TYR A 3 -12.35 -9.96 5.26
CA TYR A 3 -13.40 -8.96 5.51
C TYR A 3 -12.99 -7.52 5.14
N VAL A 4 -11.70 -7.19 5.26
CA VAL A 4 -11.19 -5.80 5.19
C VAL A 4 -10.49 -5.53 3.85
N TYR A 5 -10.20 -6.55 3.05
CA TYR A 5 -9.66 -6.47 1.68
C TYR A 5 -8.31 -5.72 1.56
N TYR A 6 -7.44 -5.90 2.56
CA TYR A 6 -6.04 -5.46 2.50
C TYR A 6 -5.10 -6.65 2.64
N ALA A 7 -4.01 -6.63 1.87
CA ALA A 7 -2.89 -7.55 2.06
C ALA A 7 -2.31 -7.38 3.48
N ASN A 8 -2.07 -8.50 4.15
CA ASN A 8 -1.46 -8.51 5.47
C ASN A 8 0.04 -8.82 5.36
N GLY A 9 0.81 -8.45 6.39
CA GLY A 9 2.25 -8.75 6.47
C GLY A 9 2.57 -10.17 6.94
N ASN A 10 1.59 -11.06 7.11
CA ASN A 10 1.80 -12.40 7.65
C ASN A 10 1.83 -13.45 6.54
N LYS A 11 3.04 -13.85 6.14
CA LYS A 11 3.26 -14.83 5.08
C LYS A 11 2.57 -16.19 5.34
N ALA A 12 2.59 -16.67 6.59
CA ALA A 12 1.97 -17.96 6.92
C ALA A 12 0.44 -17.93 6.81
N SER A 13 -0.18 -16.75 6.79
CA SER A 13 -1.63 -16.62 6.67
C SER A 13 -2.16 -16.68 5.24
N GLN A 14 -1.27 -16.60 4.23
CA GLN A 14 -1.66 -16.55 2.83
C GLN A 14 -2.37 -17.83 2.36
N GLU A 15 -2.05 -18.98 2.96
CA GLU A 15 -2.70 -20.27 2.69
C GLU A 15 -4.18 -20.32 3.13
N PHE A 16 -4.63 -19.37 3.96
CA PHE A 16 -5.98 -19.32 4.51
C PHE A 16 -6.81 -18.15 3.96
N LEU A 17 -6.29 -17.42 2.97
CA LEU A 17 -7.02 -16.33 2.32
C LEU A 17 -7.99 -16.89 1.29
N GLU A 18 -9.12 -16.21 1.11
CA GLU A 18 -10.07 -16.53 0.05
C GLU A 18 -9.44 -16.20 -1.33
N GLU A 19 -9.80 -16.96 -2.37
CA GLU A 19 -9.23 -16.83 -3.73
C GLU A 19 -9.44 -15.42 -4.30
N ASP A 20 -10.60 -14.82 -4.02
CA ASP A 20 -10.93 -13.45 -4.41
C ASP A 20 -10.08 -12.37 -3.70
N VAL A 21 -9.32 -12.74 -2.67
CA VAL A 21 -8.41 -11.84 -1.94
C VAL A 21 -6.96 -12.06 -2.36
N ILE A 22 -6.50 -13.31 -2.45
CA ILE A 22 -5.08 -13.61 -2.76
C ILE A 22 -4.76 -13.44 -4.24
N ASP A 23 -5.72 -13.68 -5.13
CA ASP A 23 -5.53 -13.58 -6.58
C ASP A 23 -5.86 -12.18 -7.14
N ASP A 24 -6.41 -11.27 -6.32
CA ASP A 24 -6.69 -9.89 -6.74
C ASP A 24 -5.39 -9.08 -6.82
N PRO A 25 -4.95 -8.65 -8.03
CA PRO A 25 -3.72 -7.89 -8.21
C PRO A 25 -3.80 -6.46 -7.64
N ALA A 26 -4.98 -5.96 -7.27
CA ALA A 26 -5.12 -4.70 -6.54
C ALA A 26 -4.80 -4.86 -5.04
N ILE A 27 -4.99 -6.07 -4.49
CA ILE A 27 -4.71 -6.40 -3.08
C ILE A 27 -3.29 -6.97 -2.93
N TYR A 28 -2.92 -7.94 -3.77
CA TYR A 28 -1.57 -8.50 -3.87
C TYR A 28 -0.96 -8.16 -5.25
N PRO A 29 -0.28 -7.02 -5.38
CA PRO A 29 0.24 -6.56 -6.66
C PRO A 29 1.26 -7.51 -7.30
N THR A 30 1.25 -7.54 -8.62
CA THR A 30 2.23 -8.29 -9.42
C THR A 30 3.63 -7.69 -9.26
N PRO A 31 4.70 -8.47 -9.52
CA PRO A 31 6.08 -7.95 -9.46
C PRO A 31 6.29 -6.72 -10.35
N ALA A 32 5.72 -6.71 -11.56
CA ALA A 32 5.80 -5.57 -12.47
C ALA A 32 5.06 -4.33 -11.92
N ALA A 33 3.93 -4.50 -11.24
CA ALA A 33 3.25 -3.40 -10.58
C ALA A 33 4.10 -2.83 -9.43
N LEU A 34 4.69 -3.70 -8.61
CA LEU A 34 5.55 -3.31 -7.49
C LEU A 34 6.75 -2.45 -7.92
N GLU A 35 7.32 -2.69 -9.10
CA GLU A 35 8.44 -1.90 -9.65
C GLU A 35 8.07 -0.44 -9.96
N THR A 36 6.80 -0.16 -10.23
CA THR A 36 6.31 1.19 -10.54
C THR A 36 5.84 1.97 -9.31
N LEU A 37 5.68 1.29 -8.17
CA LEU A 37 5.26 1.91 -6.93
C LEU A 37 6.44 2.58 -6.22
N TYR A 38 6.15 3.61 -5.44
CA TYR A 38 7.14 4.28 -4.61
C TYR A 38 6.68 4.33 -3.15
N THR A 39 7.63 4.20 -2.23
CA THR A 39 7.40 4.45 -0.81
C THR A 39 7.66 5.91 -0.49
N THR A 40 6.84 6.51 0.35
CA THR A 40 7.09 7.87 0.82
C THR A 40 8.29 7.90 1.79
N SER A 41 9.12 8.93 1.66
CA SER A 41 10.19 9.25 2.62
C SER A 41 9.81 10.51 3.40
N PRO A 42 10.33 10.68 4.63
CA PRO A 42 10.08 11.91 5.38
C PRO A 42 10.65 13.13 4.64
N TYR A 43 9.86 14.21 4.55
CA TYR A 43 10.31 15.49 4.00
C TYR A 43 11.12 16.29 5.03
N ASP A 44 12.04 17.14 4.55
CA ASP A 44 12.65 18.17 5.40
C ASP A 44 11.55 19.10 5.98
N PRO A 45 11.69 19.59 7.23
CA PRO A 45 10.68 20.45 7.84
C PRO A 45 10.26 21.68 7.01
N ARG A 46 11.14 22.26 6.19
CA ARG A 46 10.79 23.38 5.30
C ARG A 46 9.84 22.95 4.19
N VAL A 47 10.10 21.79 3.58
CA VAL A 47 9.27 21.23 2.50
C VAL A 47 7.92 20.77 3.06
N GLN A 48 7.91 20.10 4.22
CA GLN A 48 6.67 19.66 4.87
C GLN A 48 5.69 20.84 5.07
N ARG A 49 6.18 22.00 5.54
CA ARG A 49 5.34 23.21 5.71
C ARG A 49 4.75 23.72 4.39
N VAL A 50 5.48 23.62 3.28
CA VAL A 50 4.97 23.99 1.96
C VAL A 50 3.85 23.03 1.55
N VAL A 51 4.08 21.72 1.67
CA VAL A 51 3.07 20.69 1.36
C VAL A 51 1.80 20.89 2.21
N THR A 52 1.94 21.11 3.53
CA THR A 52 0.80 21.37 4.42
C THR A 52 0.00 22.60 3.98
N ARG A 53 0.66 23.73 3.67
CA ARG A 53 -0.05 24.94 3.22
C ARG A 53 -0.72 24.76 1.87
N LEU A 54 -0.13 24.01 0.95
CA LEU A 54 -0.75 23.73 -0.35
C LEU A 54 -2.01 22.88 -0.20
N TRP A 55 -2.00 21.91 0.72
CA TRP A 55 -3.16 21.03 0.96
C TRP A 55 -4.34 21.73 1.63
N THR A 56 -4.10 22.73 2.49
CA THR A 56 -5.18 23.45 3.21
C THR A 56 -5.96 24.44 2.35
N LYS A 57 -5.41 24.87 1.21
CA LYS A 57 -6.07 25.81 0.30
C LYS A 57 -7.16 25.11 -0.52
#